data_AF-A0A0D1M1Z6-F1
#
_entry.id   AF-A0A0D1M1Z6-F1
#
_cell.length_a   1.000
_cell.length_b   1.000
_cell.length_c   1.000
_cell.angle_alpha   90.00
_cell.angle_beta   90.00
_cell.angle_gamma   90.00
#
_symmetry.space_group_name_H-M   'P 1'
#
loop_
_entity.id
_entity.type
_entity.pdbx_description
1 polymer ?
#
loop_
_entity_poly.entity_id
_entity_poly.type
_entity_poly.pdbx_seq_one_letter_code
_entity_poly.pdbx_strand_id
1 'polypeptide(L)' 'MRQVSHYDPAERQMEKERSRASDAAALSSGVVSHRDLSARNGFFSSLQVVDSAVICQEVFA' A
#
# COMPACT_ATOMS: atom_id res chain seq x y z
N MET A 1 17.69 11.43 -21.49
CA MET A 1 17.47 12.32 -20.33
C MET A 1 16.20 11.87 -19.62
N ARG A 2 16.27 11.41 -18.36
CA ARG A 2 15.06 11.21 -17.56
C ARG A 2 14.61 12.58 -17.06
N GLN A 3 13.45 13.07 -17.51
CA GLN A 3 12.80 14.21 -16.87
C GLN A 3 12.52 13.81 -15.43
N VAL A 4 13.21 14.45 -14.49
CA VAL A 4 12.90 14.31 -13.07
C VAL A 4 11.70 15.20 -12.84
N SER A 5 10.51 14.61 -12.82
CA SER A 5 9.29 15.29 -12.40
C SER A 5 9.51 15.78 -10.97
N HIS A 6 9.32 17.08 -10.73
CA HIS A 6 9.32 17.60 -9.36
C HIS A 6 8.17 16.94 -8.59
N TYR A 7 8.48 16.42 -7.41
CA TYR A 7 7.45 15.84 -6.55
C TYR A 7 6.60 16.97 -5.97
N ASP A 8 5.31 17.00 -6.33
CA ASP A 8 4.32 17.86 -5.70
C ASP A 8 3.51 17.05 -4.67
N PRO A 9 3.62 17.36 -3.36
CA PRO A 9 2.84 16.70 -2.33
C PRO A 9 1.32 16.84 -2.52
N ALA A 10 0.84 17.96 -3.06
CA ALA A 10 -0.58 18.21 -3.26
C ALA A 10 -1.15 17.31 -4.36
N GLU A 11 -0.45 17.20 -5.49
CA GLU A 11 -0.83 16.27 -6.56
C GLU A 11 -0.86 14.82 -6.06
N ARG A 12 0.16 14.44 -5.26
CA ARG A 12 0.22 13.11 -4.66
C ARG A 12 -0.93 12.85 -3.71
N GLN A 13 -1.35 13.85 -2.93
CA GLN A 13 -2.50 13.73 -2.04
C GLN A 13 -3.79 13.50 -2.83
N MET A 14 -4.02 14.29 -3.88
CA MET A 14 -5.21 14.14 -4.75
C MET A 14 -5.25 12.77 -5.45
N GLU A 15 -4.10 12.24 -5.86
CA GLU A 15 -4.01 10.90 -6.45
C GLU A 15 -4.38 9.82 -5.43
N LYS A 16 -3.87 9.92 -4.19
CA LYS A 16 -4.21 8.97 -3.12
C LYS A 16 -5.70 9.01 -2.75
N GLU A 17 -6.29 10.19 -2.69
CA GLU A 17 -7.73 10.34 -2.43
C GLU A 17 -8.58 9.70 -3.53
N ARG A 18 -8.23 9.92 -4.80
CA ARG A 18 -8.88 9.24 -5.93
C ARG A 18 -8.76 7.72 -5.84
N SER A 19 -7.58 7.20 -5.52
CA SER A 19 -7.38 5.77 -5.32
C SER A 19 -8.26 5.21 -4.19
N ARG A 20 -8.34 5.89 -3.05
CA ARG A 20 -9.18 5.47 -1.92
C ARG A 20 -10.66 5.43 -2.28
N ALA A 21 -11.15 6.41 -3.05
CA ALA A 21 -12.54 6.44 -3.49
C ALA A 21 -12.87 5.24 -4.40
N SER A 22 -11.95 4.89 -5.31
CA SER A 22 -12.08 3.70 -6.17
C SER A 22 -12.08 2.41 -5.36
N ASP A 23 -11.18 2.29 -4.38
CA ASP A 23 -11.09 1.11 -3.50
C ASP A 23 -12.38 0.94 -2.68
N ALA A 24 -12.93 2.04 -2.16
CA ALA A 24 -14.20 2.03 -1.44
C ALA A 24 -15.37 1.57 -2.32
N ALA A 25 -15.42 2.02 -3.58
CA ALA A 25 -16.42 1.57 -4.54
C ALA A 25 -16.27 0.09 -4.91
N ALA A 26 -15.03 -0.42 -5.03
CA ALA A 26 -14.76 -1.82 -5.30
C ALA A 26 -15.15 -2.73 -4.12
N LEU A 27 -14.95 -2.26 -2.88
CA LEU A 27 -15.40 -2.96 -1.67
C LEU A 27 -16.92 -3.00 -1.57
N SER A 28 -17.59 -1.86 -1.79
CA SER A 28 -19.05 -1.77 -1.65
C SER A 28 -19.80 -2.56 -2.72
N SER A 29 -19.21 -2.67 -3.92
CA SER A 29 -19.72 -3.51 -5.01
C SER A 29 -19.36 -5.00 -4.88
N GLY A 30 -18.54 -5.38 -3.89
CA GLY A 30 -18.09 -6.75 -3.68
C GLY A 30 -17.12 -7.28 -4.74
N VAL A 31 -16.61 -6.41 -5.62
CA VAL A 31 -15.65 -6.77 -6.69
C VAL A 31 -14.29 -7.16 -6.11
N VAL A 32 -13.94 -6.59 -4.96
CA VAL A 32 -12.69 -6.87 -4.24
C VAL A 32 -13.02 -7.08 -2.77
N SER A 33 -12.42 -8.10 -2.14
CA SER A 33 -12.54 -8.27 -0.69
C SER A 33 -11.54 -7.40 0.08
N HIS A 34 -11.79 -7.16 1.36
CA HIS A 34 -10.82 -6.48 2.23
C HIS A 34 -9.46 -7.18 2.25
N ARG A 35 -9.42 -8.51 2.15
CA ARG A 35 -8.19 -9.29 2.11
C ARG A 35 -7.39 -9.03 0.82
N ASP A 36 -8.08 -9.00 -0.32
CA ASP A 36 -7.45 -8.75 -1.62
C ASP A 36 -6.90 -7.32 -1.70
N LEU A 37 -7.65 -6.36 -1.15
CA LEU A 37 -7.25 -4.96 -1.11
C LEU A 37 -6.05 -4.73 -0.18
N SER A 38 -6.01 -5.43 0.97
CA SER A 38 -4.86 -5.47 1.86
C SER A 38 -3.62 -6.10 1.20
N ALA A 39 -3.80 -7.21 0.48
CA ALA A 39 -2.72 -7.87 -0.25
C ALA A 39 -2.13 -6.98 -1.36
N ARG A 40 -2.95 -6.14 -2.00
CA ARG A 40 -2.53 -5.18 -3.04
C ARG A 40 -1.86 -3.93 -2.48
N ASN A 41 -2.38 -3.39 -1.37
CA ASN A 41 -1.94 -2.11 -0.81
C ASN A 41 -0.93 -2.25 0.34
N GLY A 42 -0.65 -3.49 0.78
CA GLY A 42 0.33 -3.76 1.83
C GLY A 42 1.70 -3.21 1.46
N PHE A 43 2.46 -2.76 2.45
CA PHE A 43 3.81 -2.21 2.24
C PHE A 43 4.73 -3.18 1.46
N PHE A 44 4.55 -4.49 1.68
CA PHE A 44 5.31 -5.55 1.01
C PHE A 44 4.61 -6.10 -0.25
N SER A 45 3.49 -5.54 -0.69
CA SER A 45 2.74 -6.09 -1.83
C SER A 45 3.53 -6.10 -3.15
N SER A 46 4.41 -5.12 -3.32
CA SER A 46 5.31 -4.99 -4.47
C SER A 46 6.62 -5.74 -4.30
N LEU A 47 6.88 -6.32 -3.13
CA LEU A 47 8.13 -6.98 -2.79
C LEU A 47 7.93 -8.49 -2.77
N GLN A 48 8.76 -9.21 -3.51
CA GLN A 48 8.87 -10.65 -3.35
C GLN A 48 9.66 -10.92 -2.06
N VAL A 49 8.97 -11.40 -1.03
CA VAL A 49 9.61 -11.86 0.20
C VAL A 49 10.29 -13.20 -0.11
N VAL A 50 11.60 -13.18 -0.28
CA VAL A 50 12.42 -14.38 -0.55
C VAL A 50 12.76 -15.09 0.77
N ASP A 51 12.94 -14.34 1.84
CA ASP A 51 13.19 -14.82 3.20
C ASP A 51 12.67 -13.81 4.23
N SER A 52 12.17 -14.27 5.37
CA SER A 52 11.68 -13.42 6.46
C SER A 52 11.82 -14.11 7.81
N ALA A 53 12.38 -13.42 8.80
CA ALA A 53 12.45 -13.88 10.18
C ALA A 53 11.85 -12.83 11.13
N VAL A 54 11.04 -13.28 12.09
CA VAL A 54 10.57 -12.45 13.19
C VAL A 54 11.48 -12.70 14.39
N ILE A 55 12.27 -11.69 14.76
CA ILE A 55 13.13 -11.77 15.94
C ILE A 55 12.42 -11.03 17.08
N CYS A 56 11.87 -11.79 18.01
CA CYS A 56 11.34 -11.24 19.26
C CYS A 56 12.50 -11.08 20.24
N GLN A 57 12.86 -9.84 20.60
CA GLN A 57 13.77 -9.58 21.71
C GLN A 57 12.94 -9.36 22.98
N GLU A 58 12.93 -10.34 23.87
CA GLU A 58 12.45 -10.14 25.24
C GLU A 58 13.57 -9.49 26.06
N VAL A 59 13.37 -8.25 26.47
CA VAL A 59 14.24 -7.58 27.44
C VAL A 59 13.81 -8.05 28.83
N PHE A 60 14.51 -9.02 29.39
CA PHE A 60 14.38 -9.36 30.81
C PHE A 60 15.18 -8.35 31.64
N ALA A 61 14.50 -7.69 32.58
CA ALA A 61 15.08 -6.79 33.59
C ALA A 61 15.44 -7.56 34.87
#